data_AF-A0A1I0QXQ8-F1
#
_entry.id   AF-A0A1I0QXQ8-F1
#
_cell.length_a   1.000
_cell.length_b   1.000
_cell.length_c   1.000
_cell.angle_alpha   90.00
_cell.angle_beta   90.00
_cell.angle_gamma   90.00
#
_symmetry.space_group_name_H-M   'P 1'
#
loop_
_entity.id
_entity.type
_entity.pdbx_description
1 polymer ?
#
loop_
_entity_poly.entity_id
_entity_poly.type
_entity_poly.pdbx_seq_one_letter_code
_entity_poly.pdbx_strand_id
1 'polypeptide(L)'
;MEKNYLTGLFGLILLFFSLNMNAQSLKSMDQQKAVLELQTQLKTKQISLEKEKLKNAQILQRTNNLNNKSNDTDVTLNSATPNSSVDQAKDAVRALKRTESANRDLDKSNKKIQSLENDIQRIQAKLQKMNYTVDITTNN
;
A
#
# COMPACT_ATOMS: atom_id res chain seq x y z
N MET A 1 24.69 -18.63 0.93
CA MET A 1 23.23 -18.67 1.15
C MET A 1 22.72 -17.25 1.03
N GLU A 2 21.72 -17.06 0.18
CA GLU A 2 21.41 -15.78 -0.46
C GLU A 2 20.62 -14.81 0.45
N LYS A 3 21.14 -13.59 0.53
CA LYS A 3 20.45 -12.28 0.50
C LYS A 3 19.07 -12.18 1.18
N ASN A 4 19.07 -11.78 2.45
CA ASN A 4 17.92 -11.16 3.11
C ASN A 4 18.00 -9.62 2.97
N TYR A 5 17.43 -9.06 1.89
CA TYR A 5 17.20 -7.62 1.73
C TYR A 5 15.71 -7.27 1.92
N LEU A 6 15.09 -7.78 2.98
CA LEU A 6 13.70 -7.42 3.33
C LEU A 6 13.58 -6.93 4.77
N THR A 7 14.49 -6.04 5.15
CA THR A 7 14.40 -5.29 6.39
C THR A 7 14.37 -3.80 6.07
N GLY A 8 13.18 -3.21 6.23
CA GLY A 8 13.04 -1.79 6.51
C GLY A 8 12.80 -0.87 5.32
N LEU A 9 11.71 -1.07 4.57
CA LEU A 9 11.10 0.01 3.78
C LEU A 9 9.75 0.42 4.36
N PHE A 10 9.66 0.58 5.68
CA PHE A 10 8.69 1.52 6.26
C PHE A 10 9.35 2.90 6.30
N GLY A 11 9.61 3.42 5.09
CA GLY A 11 9.97 4.82 4.90
C GLY A 11 8.75 5.66 5.23
N LEU A 12 8.72 6.18 6.45
CA LEU A 12 7.81 7.24 6.89
C LEU A 12 8.09 8.51 6.08
N ILE A 13 7.65 8.58 4.82
CA ILE A 13 7.68 9.81 4.03
C ILE A 13 6.27 10.38 4.02
N LEU A 14 5.90 10.98 5.15
CA LEU A 14 4.91 12.06 5.15
C LEU A 14 5.65 13.37 4.86
N LEU A 15 6.13 13.53 3.62
CA LEU A 15 6.39 14.87 3.09
C LEU A 15 5.04 15.43 2.65
N PHE A 16 4.37 16.17 3.53
CA PHE A 16 3.36 17.12 3.09
C PHE A 16 4.07 18.19 2.27
N PHE A 17 4.15 17.98 0.94
CA PHE A 17 4.62 19.02 0.03
C PHE A 17 3.49 20.06 -0.08
N SER A 18 3.67 21.19 0.59
CA SER A 18 2.89 22.39 0.34
C SER A 18 3.08 22.78 -1.13
N LEU A 19 2.07 22.52 -1.95
CA LEU A 19 2.02 23.00 -3.33
C LEU A 19 1.91 24.52 -3.29
N ASN A 20 3.06 25.20 -3.33
CA ASN A 20 3.13 26.63 -3.58
C ASN A 20 2.64 26.86 -5.01
N MET A 21 1.38 27.23 -5.16
CA MET A 21 0.77 27.59 -6.43
C MET A 21 1.31 28.95 -6.85
N ASN A 22 2.34 28.97 -7.69
CA ASN A 22 2.60 30.15 -8.50
C ASN A 22 1.51 30.18 -9.56
N ALA A 23 0.59 31.14 -9.46
CA ALA A 23 -0.47 31.37 -10.45
C ALA A 23 0.13 31.97 -11.73
N GLN A 24 1.08 31.26 -12.35
CA GLN A 24 1.65 31.65 -13.63
C GLN A 24 0.78 31.08 -14.76
N SER A 25 -0.14 31.95 -15.20
CA SER A 25 -0.78 32.03 -16.52
C SER A 25 -1.31 30.75 -17.19
N LEU A 26 -2.21 29.98 -16.54
CA LEU A 26 -3.03 28.99 -17.26
C LEU A 26 -3.87 29.70 -18.33
N LYS A 27 -3.41 29.65 -19.59
CA LYS A 27 -3.85 30.52 -20.71
C LYS A 27 -5.23 30.15 -21.26
N SER A 28 -5.79 28.98 -20.95
CA SER A 28 -7.15 28.58 -21.34
C SER A 28 -7.95 27.94 -20.20
N MET A 29 -9.27 28.17 -20.19
CA MET A 29 -10.22 27.56 -19.25
C MET A 29 -10.14 26.02 -19.26
N ASP A 30 -9.84 25.43 -20.41
CA ASP A 30 -9.67 23.98 -20.56
C ASP A 30 -8.44 23.44 -19.82
N GLN A 31 -7.33 24.18 -19.83
CA GLN A 31 -6.13 23.83 -19.07
C GLN A 31 -6.40 23.92 -17.55
N GLN A 32 -7.12 24.94 -17.11
CA GLN A 32 -7.51 25.08 -15.70
C GLN A 32 -8.41 23.91 -15.25
N LYS A 33 -9.38 23.52 -16.10
CA LYS A 33 -10.25 22.37 -15.85
C LYS A 33 -9.46 21.06 -15.77
N ALA A 34 -8.52 20.83 -16.69
CA ALA A 34 -7.68 19.63 -16.70
C ALA A 34 -6.77 19.54 -15.46
N VAL A 35 -6.17 20.66 -15.04
CA VAL A 35 -5.36 20.72 -13.80
C VAL A 35 -6.23 20.43 -12.57
N LEU A 36 -7.41 21.03 -12.48
CA LEU A 36 -8.34 20.80 -11.36
C LEU A 36 -8.81 19.35 -11.30
N GLU A 37 -9.09 18.73 -12.45
CA GLU A 37 -9.46 17.32 -12.54
C GLU A 37 -8.30 16.42 -12.06
N LEU A 38 -7.08 16.67 -12.54
CA LEU A 38 -5.89 15.93 -12.09
C LEU A 38 -5.61 16.11 -10.59
N GLN A 39 -5.80 17.31 -10.05
CA GLN A 39 -5.69 17.56 -8.61
C GLN A 39 -6.76 16.81 -7.81
N THR A 40 -8.00 16.76 -8.32
CA THR A 40 -9.08 15.99 -7.70
C THR A 40 -8.74 14.50 -7.68
N GLN A 41 -8.31 13.96 -8.82
CA GLN A 41 -7.86 12.57 -8.92
C GLN A 41 -6.69 12.28 -7.98
N LEU A 42 -5.72 13.19 -7.86
CA LEU A 42 -4.60 13.08 -6.94
C LEU A 42 -5.08 12.94 -5.49
N LYS A 43 -5.97 13.83 -5.03
CA LYS A 43 -6.53 13.78 -3.66
C LYS A 43 -7.30 12.49 -3.41
N THR A 44 -8.14 12.06 -4.35
CA THR A 44 -8.88 10.79 -4.23
C THR A 44 -7.94 9.59 -4.11
N LYS A 45 -6.84 9.58 -4.87
CA LYS A 45 -5.82 8.51 -4.80
C LYS A 45 -5.06 8.54 -3.49
N GLN A 46 -4.69 9.71 -2.97
CA GLN A 46 -4.07 9.86 -1.65
C GLN A 46 -4.97 9.35 -0.53
N ILE A 47 -6.26 9.70 -0.53
CA ILE A 47 -7.23 9.18 0.44
C ILE A 47 -7.34 7.66 0.35
N SER A 48 -7.36 7.13 -0.88
CA SER A 48 -7.43 5.68 -1.11
C SER A 48 -6.16 4.96 -0.61
N LEU A 49 -5.00 5.58 -0.77
CA LEU A 49 -3.72 5.08 -0.25
C LEU A 49 -3.73 5.00 1.27
N GLU A 50 -4.13 6.07 1.96
CA GLU A 50 -4.21 6.09 3.42
C GLU A 50 -5.20 5.05 3.96
N LYS A 51 -6.38 4.92 3.33
CA LYS A 51 -7.35 3.87 3.67
C LYS A 51 -6.77 2.47 3.50
N GLU A 52 -6.03 2.22 2.42
CA GLU A 52 -5.42 0.91 2.18
C GLU A 52 -4.25 0.65 3.14
N LYS A 53 -3.45 1.64 3.51
CA LYS A 53 -2.41 1.53 4.55
C LYS A 53 -3.00 1.17 5.91
N LEU A 54 -4.10 1.80 6.32
CA LEU A 54 -4.82 1.45 7.55
C LEU A 54 -5.33 0.00 7.51
N LYS A 55 -5.94 -0.40 6.39
CA LYS A 55 -6.39 -1.78 6.18
C LYS A 55 -5.22 -2.77 6.22
N ASN A 56 -4.11 -2.44 5.58
CA ASN A 56 -2.89 -3.24 5.55
C ASN A 56 -2.34 -3.46 6.96
N ALA A 57 -2.26 -2.41 7.78
CA ALA A 57 -1.82 -2.50 9.17
C ALA A 57 -2.71 -3.46 10.00
N GLN A 58 -4.03 -3.42 9.80
CA GLN A 58 -4.95 -4.37 10.45
C GLN A 58 -4.74 -5.82 9.96
N ILE A 59 -4.52 -6.02 8.66
CA ILE A 59 -4.22 -7.34 8.10
C ILE A 59 -2.88 -7.86 8.66
N LEU A 60 -1.87 -7.01 8.74
CA LEU A 60 -0.56 -7.35 9.30
C LEU A 60 -0.68 -7.80 10.76
N GLN A 61 -1.44 -7.05 11.58
CA GLN A 61 -1.70 -7.43 12.98
C GLN A 61 -2.39 -8.80 13.08
N ARG A 62 -3.43 -9.04 12.26
CA ARG A 62 -4.12 -10.35 12.21
C ARG A 62 -3.18 -11.47 11.77
N THR A 63 -2.35 -11.20 10.77
CA THR A 63 -1.39 -12.16 10.21
C THR A 63 -0.35 -12.55 11.25
N ASN A 64 0.21 -11.57 11.98
CA ASN A 64 1.16 -11.83 13.07
C ASN A 64 0.53 -12.65 14.19
N ASN A 65 -0.70 -12.34 14.59
CA ASN A 65 -1.42 -13.12 15.60
C ASN A 65 -1.68 -14.57 15.16
N LEU A 66 -2.04 -14.78 13.89
CA LEU A 66 -2.25 -16.11 13.33
C LEU A 66 -0.94 -16.90 13.20
N ASN A 67 0.15 -16.25 12.79
CA ASN A 67 1.48 -16.86 12.74
C ASN A 67 1.95 -17.30 14.12
N ASN A 68 1.83 -16.44 15.14
CA ASN A 68 2.20 -16.79 16.51
C ASN A 68 1.36 -17.97 17.02
N LYS A 69 0.04 -17.94 16.82
CA LYS A 69 -0.85 -19.03 17.22
C LYS A 69 -0.55 -20.34 16.48
N SER A 70 -0.16 -20.26 15.22
CA SER A 70 0.24 -21.44 14.45
C SER A 70 1.54 -22.04 14.99
N ASN A 71 2.51 -21.19 15.37
CA ASN A 71 3.77 -21.62 15.97
C ASN A 71 3.55 -22.31 17.32
N ASP A 72 2.66 -21.77 18.16
CA ASP A 72 2.27 -22.40 19.44
C ASP A 72 1.58 -23.76 19.22
N THR A 73 0.77 -23.87 18.16
CA THR A 73 0.09 -25.12 17.79
C THR A 73 1.10 -26.19 17.33
N ASP A 74 2.14 -25.80 16.60
CA ASP A 74 3.20 -26.71 16.14
C ASP A 74 4.02 -27.25 17.32
N VAL A 75 4.37 -26.40 18.29
CA VAL A 75 5.01 -26.83 19.54
C VAL A 75 4.13 -27.79 20.34
N THR A 76 2.81 -27.55 20.36
CA THR A 76 1.84 -28.42 21.06
C THR A 76 1.71 -29.78 20.37
N LEU A 77 1.71 -29.84 19.04
CA LEU A 77 1.69 -31.10 18.28
C LEU A 77 2.94 -31.94 18.52
N ASN A 78 4.11 -31.31 18.51
CA ASN A 78 5.39 -31.99 18.72
C ASN A 78 5.53 -32.59 20.13
N SER A 79 4.70 -32.16 21.08
CA SER A 79 4.67 -32.66 22.46
C SER A 79 3.47 -33.59 22.77
N ALA A 80 2.61 -33.87 21.79
CA ALA A 80 1.37 -34.61 21.98
C ALA A 80 1.53 -36.13 22.00
N THR A 81 0.69 -36.82 22.78
CA THR A 81 0.61 -38.29 22.83
C THR A 81 -0.33 -38.85 21.73
N PRO A 82 -0.14 -40.11 21.29
CA PRO A 82 -0.77 -40.64 20.07
C PRO A 82 -2.30 -40.53 19.99
N ASN A 83 -3.02 -40.66 21.11
CA ASN A 83 -4.49 -40.59 21.16
C ASN A 83 -5.04 -39.17 20.95
N SER A 84 -4.24 -38.14 21.21
CA SER A 84 -4.63 -36.72 21.06
C SER A 84 -4.18 -36.11 19.72
N SER A 85 -3.33 -36.81 18.96
CA SER A 85 -2.66 -36.29 17.78
C SER A 85 -3.57 -36.06 16.57
N VAL A 86 -4.68 -36.81 16.41
CA VAL A 86 -5.55 -36.70 15.22
C VAL A 86 -6.34 -35.39 15.20
N ASP A 87 -7.00 -35.05 16.31
CA ASP A 87 -7.79 -33.82 16.41
C ASP A 87 -6.91 -32.58 16.39
N GLN A 88 -5.75 -32.64 17.07
CA GLN A 88 -4.78 -31.55 17.05
C GLN A 88 -4.19 -31.33 15.65
N ALA A 89 -3.90 -32.40 14.89
CA ALA A 89 -3.41 -32.27 13.52
C ALA A 89 -4.44 -31.59 12.61
N LYS A 90 -5.73 -31.90 12.79
CA LYS A 90 -6.82 -31.26 12.04
C LYS A 90 -6.91 -29.76 12.33
N ASP A 91 -6.74 -29.36 13.58
CA ASP A 91 -6.75 -27.96 13.97
C ASP A 91 -5.49 -27.20 13.51
N ALA A 92 -4.33 -27.86 13.48
CA ALA A 92 -3.12 -27.31 12.89
C ALA A 92 -3.26 -27.03 11.39
N VAL A 93 -3.85 -27.96 10.63
CA VAL A 93 -4.15 -27.74 9.20
C VAL A 93 -5.10 -26.56 8.99
N ARG A 94 -6.09 -26.38 9.87
CA ARG A 94 -6.99 -25.23 9.82
C ARG A 94 -6.26 -23.92 10.15
N ALA A 95 -5.36 -23.93 11.12
CA ALA A 95 -4.53 -22.77 11.46
C ALA A 95 -3.65 -22.37 10.27
N LEU A 96 -2.94 -23.31 9.66
CA LEU A 96 -2.11 -23.08 8.47
C LEU A 96 -2.91 -22.49 7.31
N LYS A 97 -4.11 -23.00 7.01
CA LYS A 97 -4.98 -22.45 5.96
C LYS A 97 -5.41 -21.00 6.24
N ARG A 98 -5.73 -20.68 7.50
CA ARG A 98 -6.10 -19.30 7.90
C ARG A 98 -4.91 -18.36 7.77
N THR A 99 -3.74 -18.80 8.21
CA THR A 99 -2.48 -18.08 8.10
C THR A 99 -2.12 -17.81 6.62
N GLU A 100 -2.21 -18.83 5.77
CA GLU A 100 -1.96 -18.69 4.33
C GLU A 100 -2.91 -17.67 3.68
N SER A 101 -4.21 -17.74 4.01
CA SER A 101 -5.19 -16.78 3.52
C SER A 101 -4.87 -15.34 3.96
N ALA A 102 -4.49 -15.15 5.23
CA ALA A 102 -4.13 -13.84 5.75
C ALA A 102 -2.87 -13.28 5.06
N ASN A 103 -1.85 -14.12 4.83
CA ASN A 103 -0.65 -13.75 4.08
C ASN A 103 -0.96 -13.35 2.63
N ARG A 104 -1.88 -14.07 1.95
CA ARG A 104 -2.34 -13.71 0.60
C ARG A 104 -3.07 -12.36 0.58
N ASP A 105 -3.87 -12.06 1.59
CA ASP A 105 -4.56 -10.78 1.69
C ASP A 105 -3.60 -9.62 1.99
N LEU A 106 -2.54 -9.88 2.77
CA LEU A 106 -1.46 -8.93 3.01
C LEU A 106 -0.71 -8.60 1.71
N ASP A 107 -0.33 -9.60 0.92
CA ASP A 107 0.32 -9.42 -0.38
C ASP A 107 -0.54 -8.60 -1.35
N LYS A 108 -1.84 -8.92 -1.45
CA LYS A 108 -2.78 -8.14 -2.28
C LYS A 108 -2.87 -6.68 -1.84
N SER A 109 -2.92 -6.44 -0.54
CA SER A 109 -2.98 -5.08 0.00
C SER A 109 -1.67 -4.31 -0.26
N ASN A 110 -0.51 -4.95 -0.12
CA ASN A 110 0.79 -4.37 -0.47
C ASN A 110 0.88 -3.99 -1.96
N LYS A 111 0.46 -4.88 -2.85
CA LYS A 111 0.40 -4.60 -4.31
C LYS A 111 -0.51 -3.41 -4.63
N LYS A 112 -1.63 -3.30 -3.93
CA LYS A 112 -2.56 -2.18 -4.10
C LYS A 112 -1.95 -0.85 -3.62
N ILE A 113 -1.24 -0.85 -2.50
CA ILE A 113 -0.47 0.31 -2.01
C ILE A 113 0.53 0.75 -3.08
N GLN A 114 1.36 -0.16 -3.59
CA GLN A 114 2.34 0.13 -4.63
C GLN A 114 1.69 0.71 -5.91
N SER A 115 0.55 0.14 -6.34
CA SER A 115 -0.18 0.65 -7.50
C SER A 115 -0.70 2.07 -7.27
N LEU A 116 -1.18 2.40 -6.07
CA LEU A 116 -1.67 3.73 -5.72
C LEU A 116 -0.53 4.74 -5.67
N GLU A 117 0.63 4.37 -5.12
CA GLU A 117 1.84 5.20 -5.10
C GLU A 117 2.32 5.51 -6.53
N ASN A 118 2.35 4.51 -7.41
CA ASN A 118 2.71 4.70 -8.82
C ASN A 118 1.71 5.61 -9.56
N ASP A 119 0.40 5.48 -9.28
CA ASP A 119 -0.63 6.36 -9.85
C ASP A 119 -0.45 7.81 -9.39
N ILE A 120 -0.17 8.02 -8.10
CA ILE A 120 0.09 9.34 -7.51
C ILE A 120 1.30 9.99 -8.18
N GLN A 121 2.41 9.25 -8.32
CA GLN A 121 3.62 9.74 -8.99
C GLN A 121 3.34 10.13 -10.45
N ARG A 122 2.57 9.32 -11.19
CA ARG A 122 2.19 9.63 -12.58
C ARG A 122 1.33 10.89 -12.68
N ILE A 123 0.37 11.08 -11.77
CA ILE A 123 -0.47 12.29 -11.75
C ILE A 123 0.36 13.53 -11.38
N GLN A 124 1.27 13.41 -10.40
CA GLN A 124 2.18 14.49 -10.04
C GLN A 124 3.09 14.90 -11.21
N ALA A 125 3.65 13.94 -11.95
CA ALA A 125 4.46 14.21 -13.13
C ALA A 125 3.64 14.91 -14.24
N LYS A 126 2.38 14.53 -14.45
CA LYS A 126 1.48 15.22 -15.39
C LYS A 126 1.21 16.66 -14.96
N LEU A 127 0.91 16.89 -13.68
CA LEU A 127 0.69 18.23 -13.13
C LEU A 127 1.94 19.11 -13.27
N GLN A 128 3.13 18.57 -12.99
CA GLN A 128 4.40 19.28 -13.20
C GLN A 128 4.59 19.63 -14.68
N LYS A 129 4.42 18.68 -15.60
CA LYS A 129 4.55 18.94 -17.04
C LYS A 129 3.58 20.01 -17.51
N MET A 130 2.33 20.01 -17.03
CA MET A 130 1.36 21.05 -17.36
C MET A 130 1.79 22.41 -16.82
N ASN A 131 2.35 22.47 -15.61
CA ASN A 131 2.89 23.72 -15.05
C ASN A 131 4.07 24.27 -15.87
N TYR A 132 4.96 23.41 -16.39
CA TYR A 132 6.08 23.82 -17.27
C TYR A 132 5.67 24.10 -18.73
N THR A 133 4.60 23.46 -19.23
CA THR A 133 4.12 23.66 -20.63
C THR A 133 3.39 24.99 -20.78
N VAL A 134 2.88 25.55 -19.69
CA VAL A 134 2.16 26.82 -19.66
C VAL A 134 3.08 28.04 -19.86
N ASP A 135 4.41 27.86 -19.86
CA ASP A 135 5.40 28.92 -20.07
C ASP A 135 5.81 29.19 -21.53
N ILE A 136 5.16 28.59 -22.54
CA ILE A 136 5.58 28.82 -23.94
C ILE A 136 4.57 29.69 -24.69
N THR A 137 4.79 31.01 -24.62
CA THR A 137 4.80 31.91 -25.80
C THR A 137 5.27 33.29 -25.36
N THR A 138 6.54 33.57 -25.63
CA THR A 138 7.10 34.92 -25.71
C THR A 138 6.33 35.68 -26.79
N ASN A 139 5.73 36.81 -26.41
CA ASN A 139 5.27 37.81 -27.37
C ASN A 139 6.43 38.20 -28.30
N ASN A 140 6.19 38.18 -29.61
CA ASN A 140 6.86 39.02 -30.61
C ASN A 140 5.84 39.36 -31.69
#